data_AF-A0A2D5TE42-F1
#
_entry.id   AF-A0A2D5TE42-F1
#
_cell.length_a   1.000
_cell.length_b   1.000
_cell.length_c   1.000
_cell.angle_alpha   90.00
_cell.angle_beta   90.00
_cell.angle_gamma   90.00
#
_symmetry.space_group_name_H-M   'P 1'
#
loop_
_entity.id
_entity.type
_entity.pdbx_description
1 polymer ?
#
loop_
_entity_poly.entity_id
_entity_poly.type
_entity_poly.pdbx_seq_one_letter_code
_entity_poly.pdbx_strand_id
1 'polypeptide(L)' 'MIQQDPDFYLKVLGMMQHSKNKLQIMVHGNTLAFYLNDKHVGNLGAAEFYKMKPREVWKTLGVSDEHKKNNLL' A
#
# COMPACT_ATOMS: atom_id res chain seq x y z
N MET A 1 4.73 -17.08 3.67
CA MET A 1 3.38 -16.47 3.65
C MET A 1 3.54 -14.98 3.95
N ILE A 2 3.64 -14.14 2.92
CA ILE A 2 3.91 -12.69 3.07
C ILE A 2 2.87 -11.98 3.96
N GLN A 3 1.62 -12.46 3.96
CA GLN A 3 0.55 -11.89 4.80
C GLN A 3 0.71 -12.13 6.31
N GLN A 4 1.52 -13.10 6.73
CA GLN A 4 1.81 -13.36 8.15
C GLN A 4 3.11 -12.68 8.61
N ASP A 5 3.79 -11.95 7.72
CA ASP A 5 5.01 -11.22 8.04
C ASP A 5 4.67 -9.95 8.84
N PRO A 6 5.20 -9.80 10.07
CA PRO A 6 4.99 -8.60 10.88
C PRO A 6 5.38 -7.29 10.16
N ASP A 7 6.46 -7.31 9.36
CA ASP A 7 6.94 -6.12 8.64
C ASP A 7 5.99 -5.74 7.52
N PHE A 8 5.43 -6.73 6.84
CA PHE A 8 4.37 -6.52 5.85
C PHE A 8 3.16 -5.87 6.50
N TYR A 9 2.69 -6.43 7.63
CA TYR A 9 1.54 -5.92 8.36
C TYR A 9 1.73 -4.47 8.83
N LEU A 10 2.86 -4.15 9.46
CA LEU A 10 3.16 -2.80 9.94
C LEU A 10 3.22 -1.78 8.79
N LYS A 11 3.79 -2.18 7.65
CA LYS A 11 3.83 -1.32 6.46
C LYS A 11 2.43 -1.05 5.91
N VAL A 12 1.59 -2.08 5.80
CA VAL A 12 0.19 -1.95 5.36
C VAL A 12 -0.61 -1.05 6.32
N LEU A 13 -0.42 -1.20 7.63
CA LEU A 13 -1.03 -0.30 8.62
C LEU A 13 -0.61 1.16 8.40
N GLY A 14 0.69 1.42 8.19
CA GLY A 14 1.17 2.76 7.88
C GLY A 14 0.56 3.32 6.58
N MET A 15 0.39 2.48 5.56
CA MET A 15 -0.31 2.86 4.34
C MET A 15 -1.78 3.21 4.58
N MET A 16 -2.49 2.42 5.40
CA MET A 16 -3.89 2.67 5.76
C MET A 16 -4.06 3.95 6.59
N GLN A 17 -3.13 4.27 7.48
CA GLN A 17 -3.15 5.55 8.21
C GLN A 17 -3.05 6.76 7.27
N HIS A 18 -2.35 6.60 6.16
CA HIS A 18 -2.20 7.63 5.15
C HIS A 18 -3.31 7.65 4.10
N SER A 19 -4.30 6.76 4.15
CA SER A 19 -5.40 6.68 3.15
C SER A 19 -6.76 6.88 3.82
N LYS A 20 -7.67 7.60 3.16
CA LYS A 20 -9.10 7.62 3.55
C LYS A 20 -9.89 6.44 2.96
N ASN A 21 -9.32 5.79 1.95
CA ASN A 21 -9.96 4.74 1.16
C ASN A 21 -9.63 3.35 1.71
N LYS A 22 -10.56 2.41 1.53
CA LYS A 22 -10.35 0.98 1.83
C LYS A 22 -9.22 0.46 0.94
N LEU A 23 -8.12 0.03 1.58
CA LEU A 23 -6.98 -0.59 0.93
C LEU A 23 -7.16 -2.11 0.93
N GLN A 24 -7.02 -2.72 -0.24
CA GLN A 24 -6.90 -4.17 -0.41
C GLN A 24 -5.62 -4.47 -1.18
N ILE A 25 -4.88 -5.50 -0.74
CA ILE A 25 -3.66 -5.96 -1.41
C ILE A 25 -3.81 -7.45 -1.68
N MET A 26 -3.76 -7.83 -2.95
CA MET A 26 -3.77 -9.24 -3.38
C MET A 26 -2.34 -9.68 -3.67
N VAL A 27 -1.96 -10.85 -3.16
CA VAL A 27 -0.62 -11.43 -3.36
C VAL A 27 -0.70 -12.51 -4.43
N HIS A 28 -0.03 -12.28 -5.56
CA HIS A 28 0.09 -13.25 -6.67
C HIS A 28 1.56 -13.60 -6.85
N GLY A 29 2.02 -14.68 -6.20
CA GLY A 29 3.43 -15.05 -6.18
C GLY A 29 4.30 -13.93 -5.61
N ASN A 30 5.17 -13.36 -6.44
CA ASN A 30 6.07 -12.25 -6.07
C ASN A 30 5.49 -10.86 -6.38
N THR A 31 4.24 -10.77 -6.83
CA THR A 31 3.58 -9.51 -7.19
C THR A 31 2.48 -9.18 -6.18
N LEU A 32 2.42 -7.92 -5.79
CA LEU A 32 1.39 -7.33 -4.95
C LEU A 32 0.50 -6.44 -5.83
N ALA A 33 -0.78 -6.77 -5.93
CA ALA A 33 -1.77 -5.95 -6.63
C ALA A 33 -2.55 -5.11 -5.61
N PHE A 34 -2.55 -3.80 -5.81
CA PHE A 34 -3.14 -2.82 -4.90
C PHE A 34 -4.48 -2.33 -5.43
N TYR A 35 -5.45 -2.26 -4.53
CA TYR A 35 -6.80 -1.78 -4.79
C TYR A 35 -7.19 -0.72 -3.75
N LEU A 36 -7.80 0.37 -4.22
CA LEU A 36 -8.41 1.40 -3.38
C LEU A 36 -9.90 1.49 -3.69
N ASN A 37 -10.75 1.32 -2.68
CA ASN A 37 -12.20 1.23 -2.85
C ASN A 37 -12.59 0.27 -4.00
N ASP A 38 -11.97 -0.92 -3.99
CA ASP A 38 -12.14 -1.99 -4.97
C ASP A 38 -11.69 -1.65 -6.41
N LYS A 39 -11.12 -0.46 -6.65
CA LYS A 39 -10.48 -0.08 -7.92
C LYS A 39 -9.00 -0.43 -7.90
N HIS A 40 -8.53 -1.14 -8.93
CA HIS A 40 -7.11 -1.43 -9.10
C HIS A 40 -6.33 -0.14 -9.33
N VAL A 41 -5.26 0.07 -8.55
CA VAL A 41 -4.39 1.26 -8.64
C VAL A 41 -2.99 0.94 -9.15
N GLY A 42 -2.54 -0.31 -9.03
CA GLY A 42 -1.25 -0.72 -9.57
C GLY A 42 -0.72 -2.01 -8.98
N ASN A 43 0.45 -2.42 -9.47
CA ASN A 43 1.14 -3.63 -9.04
C ASN A 43 2.57 -3.28 -8.63
N LEU A 44 3.12 -3.96 -7.63
CA LEU A 44 4.54 -3.89 -7.26
C LEU A 44 5.12 -5.28 -7.03
N GLY A 45 6.43 -5.43 -7.24
CA GLY A 45 7.12 -6.61 -6.75
C GLY A 45 7.19 -6.61 -5.22
N ALA A 46 7.07 -7.79 -4.58
CA ALA A 46 7.18 -7.91 -3.13
C ALA A 46 8.53 -7.36 -2.63
N ALA A 47 9.64 -7.72 -3.28
CA ALA A 47 10.97 -7.23 -2.92
C ALA A 47 11.10 -5.70 -3.04
N GLU A 48 10.46 -5.10 -4.03
CA GLU A 48 10.42 -3.64 -4.22
C GLU A 48 9.59 -2.98 -3.11
N PHE A 49 8.41 -3.53 -2.82
CA PHE A 49 7.55 -3.08 -1.72
C PHE A 49 8.27 -3.10 -0.37
N TYR A 50 9.06 -4.15 -0.07
CA TYR A 50 9.81 -4.22 1.19
C TYR A 50 10.89 -3.13 1.32
N LYS A 51 11.47 -2.67 0.20
CA LYS A 51 12.50 -1.61 0.20
C LYS A 51 11.91 -0.20 0.34
N MET A 52 10.64 -0.02 0.03
CA MET A 52 9.97 1.29 0.04
C MET A 52 9.32 1.62 1.40
N LYS A 53 9.31 2.91 1.76
CA LYS A 53 8.45 3.46 2.81
C LYS A 53 6.99 3.55 2.32
N PRO A 54 5.99 3.55 3.21
CA PRO A 54 4.57 3.68 2.83
C PRO A 54 4.26 4.83 1.86
N ARG A 55 4.88 5.99 2.06
CA ARG A 55 4.70 7.17 1.18
C ARG A 55 5.27 6.97 -0.22
N GLU A 56 6.37 6.24 -0.33
CA GLU A 56 7.02 5.92 -1.61
C GLU A 56 6.17 4.93 -2.40
N VAL A 57 5.59 3.93 -1.72
CA VAL A 57 4.62 3.00 -2.32
C VAL A 57 3.45 3.77 -2.94
N TRP A 58 2.84 4.71 -2.21
CA TRP A 58 1.74 5.53 -2.74
C TRP A 58 2.14 6.37 -3.95
N LYS A 59 3.35 6.95 -3.92
CA LYS A 59 3.89 7.73 -5.03
C LYS A 59 4.08 6.84 -6.28
N THR A 60 4.65 5.65 -6.12
CA THR A 60 4.86 4.69 -7.21
C THR A 60 3.53 4.21 -7.81
N LEU A 61 2.51 4.04 -6.98
CA LEU A 61 1.15 3.66 -7.41
C LEU A 61 0.35 4.83 -8.02
N GLY A 62 0.92 6.03 -8.13
CA GLY A 62 0.24 7.20 -8.69
C GLY A 62 -0.97 7.68 -7.85
N VAL A 63 -1.02 7.33 -6.57
CA VAL A 63 -2.11 7.73 -5.67
C VAL A 63 -1.85 9.15 -5.18
N SER A 64 -2.64 10.10 -5.68
CA SER A 64 -2.55 11.54 -5.38
C SER A 64 -2.88 11.87 -3.91
N ASP A 65 -2.42 13.04 -3.46
CA ASP A 65 -2.57 13.52 -2.06
C ASP A 65 -4.04 13.68 -1.62
N GLU A 66 -4.98 13.77 -2.55
CA GLU A 66 -6.43 13.84 -2.33
C GLU A 66 -7.02 12.56 -1.70
N HIS A 67 -6.33 11.43 -1.82
CA HIS A 67 -6.67 10.21 -1.09
C HIS A 67 -5.98 10.12 0.27
N LYS A 68 -5.12 11.09 0.61
CA LYS A 68 -4.40 11.09 1.87
C LYS A 68 -5.24 11.68 3.00
N LYS A 69 -5.16 11.07 4.18
CA LYS A 69 -5.62 11.74 5.40
C LYS A 69 -4.70 12.95 5.60
N ASN A 70 -5.25 14.15 5.47
CA ASN A 70 -4.64 15.34 6.07
C ASN A 70 -4.57 15.06 7.58
N ASN A 71 -3.45 14.54 8.04
CA ASN A 71 -3.11 14.63 9.45
C ASN A 71 -2.78 16.11 9.67
N LEU A 72 -3.81 16.89 9.97
CA LEU A 72 -3.66 18.16 10.68
C LEU A 72 -3.14 17.79 12.07
N LEU A 73 -1.81 17.75 12.20
CA LEU A 73 -1.08 17.98 13.44
C LEU A 73 -0.10 19.12 13.18
#